data_AF-A0A7J5T1K9-F1
#
_entry.id   AF-A0A7J5T1K9-F1
#
_cell.length_a   1.000
_cell.length_b   1.000
_cell.length_c   1.000
_cell.angle_alpha   90.00
_cell.angle_beta   90.00
_cell.angle_gamma   90.00
#
_symmetry.space_group_name_H-M   'P 1'
#
loop_
_entity.id
_entity.type
_entity.pdbx_description
1 polymer ?
#
loop_
_entity_poly.entity_id
_entity_poly.type
_entity_poly.pdbx_seq_one_letter_code
_entity_poly.pdbx_strand_id
1 'polypeptide(L)'
;YRNPSITVKELREITDTINEYTRFQSFENRVLKNAIEEINAHTSFNVSYEKVKKGRSIDSIVFHIEKKRRADDNSYKLEDTAFQVDKKQKEQSEAVLVKQAMESKYTRLLLDNMLLSPYEMTDTSLMAGLQAHVYPLYDELKALRGLNGVKDHLSYVRAKQEAYSKRNIAKYLKKAIEQYLPTVKLQDLEQPERASVRGKGEIHE
;
A
#
# COMPACT_ATOMS: atom_id res chain seq x y z
N TYR A 1 -2.56 5.31 -29.38
CA TYR A 1 -3.43 6.41 -29.82
C TYR A 1 -3.50 6.40 -31.34
N ARG A 2 -4.60 6.88 -31.94
CA ARG A 2 -4.67 7.00 -33.41
C ARG A 2 -3.92 8.28 -33.79
N ASN A 3 -3.06 8.19 -34.80
CA ASN A 3 -2.32 9.31 -35.36
C ASN A 3 -3.03 9.73 -36.66
N PRO A 4 -4.07 10.60 -36.58
CA PRO A 4 -4.89 10.93 -37.73
C PRO A 4 -4.11 11.74 -38.76
N SER A 5 -4.41 11.50 -40.03
CA SER A 5 -3.99 12.35 -41.15
C SER A 5 -5.20 13.14 -41.63
N ILE A 6 -5.10 14.47 -41.62
CA ILE A 6 -6.18 15.39 -42.00
C ILE A 6 -5.68 16.30 -43.12
N THR A 7 -6.49 16.51 -44.15
CA THR A 7 -6.11 17.43 -45.25
C THR A 7 -6.12 18.88 -44.79
N VAL A 8 -5.30 19.75 -45.39
CA VAL A 8 -5.30 21.18 -45.03
C VAL A 8 -6.65 21.84 -45.29
N LYS A 9 -7.39 21.39 -46.32
CA LYS A 9 -8.73 21.88 -46.62
C LYS A 9 -9.72 21.55 -45.49
N GLU A 10 -9.79 20.28 -45.12
CA GLU A 10 -10.64 19.80 -44.03
C GLU A 10 -10.26 20.45 -42.69
N LEU A 11 -8.96 20.57 -42.42
CA LEU A 11 -8.47 21.21 -41.20
C LEU A 11 -8.91 22.68 -41.11
N ARG A 12 -8.94 23.41 -42.23
CA ARG A 12 -9.42 24.81 -42.26
C ARG A 12 -10.93 24.92 -42.08
N GLU A 13 -11.67 23.94 -42.58
CA GLU A 13 -13.12 23.86 -42.42
C GLU A 13 -13.49 23.63 -40.96
N ILE A 14 -12.83 22.68 -40.28
CA ILE A 14 -13.11 22.38 -38.88
C ILE A 14 -12.66 23.49 -37.90
N THR A 15 -11.65 24.30 -38.27
CA THR A 15 -11.22 25.44 -37.44
C THR A 15 -11.83 26.77 -37.88
N ASP A 16 -12.76 26.77 -38.83
CA ASP A 16 -13.40 27.97 -39.42
C ASP A 16 -12.40 29.04 -39.91
N THR A 17 -11.31 28.59 -40.55
CA THR A 17 -10.25 29.46 -41.09
C THR A 17 -10.11 29.36 -42.62
N ILE A 18 -11.22 29.06 -43.30
CA ILE A 18 -11.25 28.92 -44.77
C ILE A 18 -10.80 30.22 -45.45
N ASN A 19 -11.34 31.35 -44.99
CA ASN A 19 -11.06 32.68 -45.55
C ASN A 19 -9.92 33.41 -44.82
N GLU A 20 -9.45 32.87 -43.71
CA GLU A 20 -8.39 33.45 -42.88
C GLU A 20 -7.03 32.80 -43.15
N TYR A 21 -5.95 33.53 -42.90
CA TYR A 21 -4.59 33.00 -42.99
C TYR A 21 -4.31 32.27 -44.31
N THR A 22 -4.61 32.91 -45.43
CA THR A 22 -4.53 32.34 -46.79
C THR A 22 -3.19 31.66 -47.09
N ARG A 23 -2.09 32.22 -46.59
CA ARG A 23 -0.77 31.58 -46.63
C ARG A 23 -0.68 30.49 -45.56
N PHE A 24 -0.25 29.29 -45.96
CA PHE A 24 -0.06 28.17 -45.02
C PHE A 24 0.84 28.54 -43.84
N GLN A 25 1.92 29.30 -44.06
CA GLN A 25 2.79 29.76 -42.97
C GLN A 25 2.05 30.58 -41.91
N SER A 26 1.11 31.44 -42.32
CA SER A 26 0.29 32.22 -41.39
C SER A 26 -0.65 31.32 -40.60
N PHE A 27 -1.25 30.33 -41.26
CA PHE A 27 -2.11 29.33 -40.62
C PHE A 27 -1.32 28.45 -39.64
N GLU A 28 -0.13 28.01 -40.03
CA GLU A 28 0.76 27.21 -39.20
C GLU A 28 1.15 27.95 -37.91
N ASN A 29 1.54 29.22 -38.03
CA ASN A 29 1.99 29.98 -36.88
C ASN A 29 0.84 30.45 -35.97
N ARG A 30 -0.33 30.78 -36.52
CA ARG A 30 -1.43 31.36 -35.73
C ARG A 30 -2.44 30.36 -35.20
N VAL A 31 -2.56 29.21 -35.88
CA VAL A 31 -3.54 28.18 -35.53
C VAL A 31 -2.82 26.93 -35.02
N LEU A 32 -2.04 26.27 -35.87
CA LEU A 32 -1.47 24.95 -35.54
C LEU A 32 -0.49 24.99 -34.37
N LYS A 33 0.53 25.84 -34.43
CA LYS A 33 1.57 25.91 -33.38
C LYS A 33 0.98 26.35 -32.04
N ASN A 34 0.17 27.41 -32.05
CA ASN A 34 -0.49 27.91 -30.85
C ASN A 34 -1.37 26.82 -30.20
N ALA A 35 -2.20 26.14 -30.99
CA ALA A 35 -3.07 25.07 -30.47
C ALA A 35 -2.26 23.90 -29.90
N ILE A 36 -1.16 23.52 -30.55
CA ILE A 36 -0.31 22.42 -30.08
C ILE A 36 0.44 22.80 -28.81
N GLU A 37 0.95 24.02 -28.71
CA GLU A 37 1.56 24.55 -27.48
C GLU A 37 0.56 24.55 -26.33
N GLU A 38 -0.67 25.01 -26.57
CA GLU A 38 -1.74 25.02 -25.58
C GLU A 38 -2.13 23.59 -25.13
N ILE A 39 -2.32 22.66 -26.07
CA ILE A 39 -2.62 21.26 -25.75
C ILE A 39 -1.47 20.64 -24.93
N ASN A 40 -0.23 20.88 -25.34
CA ASN A 40 0.97 20.38 -24.65
C ASN A 40 1.17 21.02 -23.29
N ALA A 41 0.73 22.25 -23.05
CA ALA A 41 0.84 22.89 -21.74
C ALA A 41 -0.31 22.50 -20.80
N HIS A 42 -1.54 22.44 -21.32
CA HIS A 42 -2.76 22.42 -20.50
C HIS A 42 -3.53 21.11 -20.51
N THR A 43 -3.08 20.08 -21.26
CA THR A 43 -3.73 18.76 -21.26
C THR A 43 -2.78 17.65 -20.82
N SER A 44 -3.33 16.43 -20.69
CA SER A 44 -2.54 15.22 -20.42
C SER A 44 -1.92 14.60 -21.66
N PHE A 45 -1.88 15.31 -22.79
CA PHE A 45 -1.34 14.81 -24.05
C PHE A 45 -0.10 15.60 -24.47
N ASN A 46 0.82 14.90 -25.12
CA ASN A 46 1.86 15.45 -25.97
C ASN A 46 1.42 15.26 -27.41
N VAL A 47 1.30 16.35 -28.15
CA VAL A 47 0.89 16.39 -29.54
C VAL A 47 2.02 17.01 -30.35
N SER A 48 2.35 16.37 -31.47
CA SER A 48 3.20 16.92 -32.52
C SER A 48 2.57 16.65 -33.88
N TYR A 49 3.13 17.24 -34.93
CA TYR A 49 2.59 17.08 -36.29
C TYR A 49 3.68 17.05 -37.34
N GLU A 50 3.40 16.35 -38.43
CA GLU A 50 4.21 16.30 -39.64
C GLU A 50 3.42 16.83 -40.84
N LYS A 51 4.14 17.49 -41.76
CA LYS A 51 3.57 18.11 -42.96
C LYS A 51 3.80 17.21 -44.17
N VAL A 52 2.73 16.74 -44.79
CA VAL A 52 2.79 15.96 -46.02
C VAL A 52 2.65 16.89 -47.22
N LYS A 53 3.64 16.85 -48.12
CA LYS A 53 3.69 17.71 -49.31
C LYS A 53 3.13 17.01 -50.54
N LYS A 54 2.47 17.78 -51.40
CA LYS A 54 2.12 17.40 -52.76
C LYS A 54 2.67 18.45 -53.71
N GLY A 55 3.84 18.17 -54.28
CA GLY A 55 4.62 19.16 -55.02
C GLY A 55 5.13 20.28 -54.12
N ARG A 56 4.84 21.54 -54.47
CA ARG A 56 5.26 22.73 -53.71
C ARG A 56 4.33 23.08 -52.53
N SER A 57 3.14 22.49 -52.48
CA SER A 57 2.11 22.80 -51.49
C SER A 57 2.05 21.73 -50.40
N ILE A 58 1.62 22.13 -49.20
CA ILE A 58 1.25 21.19 -48.13
C ILE A 58 -0.16 20.68 -48.42
N ASP A 59 -0.32 19.36 -48.49
CA ASP A 59 -1.59 18.69 -48.80
C ASP A 59 -2.32 18.28 -47.53
N SER A 60 -1.58 17.67 -46.59
CA SER A 60 -2.13 17.04 -45.39
C SER A 60 -1.18 17.17 -44.20
N ILE A 61 -1.74 16.99 -43.00
CA ILE A 61 -1.05 17.04 -41.72
C ILE A 61 -1.31 15.75 -40.95
N VAL A 62 -0.24 15.10 -40.52
CA VAL A 62 -0.30 13.90 -39.68
C VAL A 62 -0.04 14.32 -38.25
N PHE A 63 -0.98 14.04 -37.35
CA PHE A 63 -0.81 14.33 -35.92
C PHE A 63 -0.28 13.11 -35.18
N HIS A 64 0.70 13.31 -34.32
CA HIS A 64 1.20 12.31 -33.39
C HIS A 64 0.74 12.69 -31.99
N ILE A 65 -0.06 11.83 -31.37
CA ILE A 65 -0.68 12.11 -30.07
C ILE A 65 -0.24 11.02 -29.09
N GLU A 66 0.43 11.44 -28.02
CA GLU A 66 0.88 10.58 -26.94
C GLU A 66 0.31 11.07 -25.62
N LYS A 67 0.03 10.17 -24.67
CA LYS A 67 -0.40 10.55 -23.33
C LYS A 67 0.83 10.78 -22.45
N LYS A 68 0.85 11.90 -21.73
CA LYS A 68 1.88 12.19 -20.73
C LYS A 68 1.86 11.11 -19.64
N ARG A 69 3.05 10.63 -19.25
CA ARG A 69 3.16 9.74 -18.09
C ARG A 69 2.78 10.52 -16.83
N ARG A 70 1.80 10.03 -16.07
CA ARG A 70 1.51 10.51 -14.72
C ARG A 70 2.21 9.62 -13.70
N ALA A 71 2.61 10.18 -12.56
CA ALA A 71 3.21 9.41 -11.46
C ALA A 71 2.27 8.30 -10.94
N ASP A 72 0.95 8.50 -11.07
CA ASP A 72 -0.07 7.52 -10.64
C ASP A 72 -0.33 6.41 -11.67
N ASP A 73 0.27 6.49 -12.86
CA ASP A 73 0.13 5.48 -13.92
C ASP A 73 1.06 4.29 -13.58
N ASN A 74 0.67 3.51 -12.57
CA ASN A 74 1.37 2.29 -12.12
C ASN A 74 1.28 1.14 -13.14
N SER A 75 0.83 1.39 -14.37
CA SER A 75 0.66 0.37 -15.41
C SER A 75 1.97 -0.36 -15.75
N TYR A 76 3.13 0.31 -15.65
CA TYR A 76 4.43 -0.31 -15.85
C TYR A 76 4.78 -1.38 -14.78
N LYS A 77 4.11 -1.40 -13.63
CA LYS A 77 4.29 -2.43 -12.59
C LYS A 77 3.45 -3.69 -12.84
N LEU A 78 2.48 -3.65 -13.76
CA LEU A 78 1.64 -4.81 -14.06
C LEU A 78 2.36 -5.87 -14.90
N GLU A 79 3.29 -5.43 -15.76
CA GLU A 79 4.08 -6.27 -16.66
C GLU A 79 5.48 -6.62 -16.10
N ASP A 80 5.87 -6.04 -14.97
CA ASP A 80 7.13 -6.36 -14.30
C ASP A 80 6.99 -7.68 -13.51
N THR A 81 7.56 -8.75 -14.07
CA THR A 81 7.54 -10.09 -13.47
C THR A 81 8.13 -10.14 -12.06
N ALA A 82 9.12 -9.29 -11.75
CA ALA A 82 9.73 -9.23 -10.42
C ALA A 82 8.74 -8.68 -9.39
N PHE A 83 8.02 -7.61 -9.72
CA PHE A 83 7.00 -7.03 -8.84
C PHE A 83 5.84 -8.00 -8.56
N GLN A 84 5.41 -8.77 -9.57
CA GLN A 84 4.35 -9.77 -9.39
C GLN A 84 4.80 -10.96 -8.55
N VAL A 85 6.06 -11.39 -8.69
CA VAL A 85 6.66 -12.43 -7.84
C VAL A 85 6.78 -11.94 -6.40
N ASP A 86 7.32 -10.73 -6.18
CA ASP A 86 7.43 -10.14 -4.84
C ASP A 86 6.07 -9.96 -4.17
N LYS A 87 5.06 -9.50 -4.93
CA LYS A 87 3.69 -9.35 -4.42
C LYS A 87 3.09 -10.70 -4.02
N LYS A 88 3.23 -11.74 -4.86
CA LYS A 88 2.75 -13.09 -4.55
C LYS A 88 3.48 -13.70 -3.37
N GLN A 89 4.80 -13.50 -3.26
CA GLN A 89 5.59 -13.97 -2.12
C GLN A 89 5.14 -13.28 -0.84
N LYS A 90 4.88 -11.97 -0.88
CA LYS A 90 4.37 -11.22 0.25
C LYS A 90 2.98 -11.72 0.67
N GLU A 91 2.05 -11.89 -0.27
CA GLU A 91 0.71 -12.43 0.00
C GLU A 91 0.77 -13.87 0.56
N GLN A 92 1.66 -14.72 0.04
CA GLN A 92 1.89 -16.07 0.58
C GLN A 92 2.47 -16.02 1.99
N SER A 93 3.42 -15.13 2.26
CA SER A 93 4.01 -14.96 3.59
C SER A 93 2.96 -14.46 4.60
N GLU A 94 2.10 -13.53 4.20
CA GLU A 94 0.99 -13.04 5.02
C GLU A 94 -0.02 -14.16 5.30
N ALA A 95 -0.37 -14.98 4.31
CA ALA A 95 -1.27 -16.12 4.52
C ALA A 95 -0.70 -17.15 5.52
N VAL A 96 0.61 -17.42 5.48
CA VAL A 96 1.29 -18.28 6.46
C VAL A 96 1.22 -17.66 7.86
N LEU A 97 1.50 -16.36 7.99
CA LEU A 97 1.42 -15.66 9.27
C LEU A 97 0.00 -15.70 9.85
N VAL A 98 -1.02 -15.49 9.03
CA VAL A 98 -2.43 -15.57 9.47
C VAL A 98 -2.76 -16.96 9.98
N LYS A 99 -2.36 -18.02 9.26
CA LYS A 99 -2.59 -19.40 9.70
C LYS A 99 -1.93 -19.69 11.03
N GLN A 100 -0.65 -19.32 11.19
CA GLN A 100 0.07 -19.46 12.45
C GLN A 100 -0.60 -18.68 13.58
N ALA A 101 -1.07 -17.47 13.28
CA ALA A 101 -1.82 -16.66 14.24
C ALA A 101 -3.06 -17.41 14.70
N MET A 102 -3.88 -17.93 13.79
CA MET A 102 -5.11 -18.66 14.13
C MET A 102 -4.87 -19.90 15.00
N GLU A 103 -3.76 -20.61 14.77
CA GLU A 103 -3.39 -21.81 15.52
C GLU A 103 -2.73 -21.48 16.88
N SER A 104 -2.31 -20.24 17.09
CA SER A 104 -1.57 -19.80 18.29
C SER A 104 -2.41 -19.88 19.57
N LYS A 105 -1.76 -20.31 20.66
CA LYS A 105 -2.34 -20.26 22.02
C LYS A 105 -2.59 -18.82 22.48
N TYR A 106 -1.82 -17.86 21.98
CA TYR A 106 -1.99 -16.44 22.33
C TYR A 106 -3.29 -15.86 21.76
N THR A 107 -3.70 -16.28 20.56
CA THR A 107 -4.99 -15.90 19.98
C THR A 107 -6.14 -16.35 20.86
N ARG A 108 -6.06 -17.58 21.39
CA ARG A 108 -7.05 -18.08 22.36
C ARG A 108 -7.07 -17.22 23.63
N LEU A 109 -5.90 -16.90 24.19
CA LEU A 109 -5.83 -16.01 25.35
C LEU A 109 -6.39 -14.59 25.09
N LEU A 110 -6.21 -14.06 23.88
CA LEU A 110 -6.78 -12.77 23.49
C LEU A 110 -8.32 -12.83 23.39
N LEU A 111 -8.87 -13.92 22.86
CA LEU A 111 -10.31 -14.17 22.84
C LEU A 111 -10.86 -14.30 24.26
N ASP A 112 -10.22 -15.10 25.12
CA ASP A 112 -10.63 -15.33 26.50
C ASP A 112 -10.65 -14.04 27.34
N ASN A 113 -9.69 -13.14 27.10
CA ASN A 113 -9.62 -11.83 27.75
C ASN A 113 -10.47 -10.76 27.05
N MET A 114 -11.27 -11.13 26.04
CA MET A 114 -12.09 -10.23 25.22
C MET A 114 -11.30 -9.08 24.59
N LEU A 115 -9.99 -9.27 24.38
CA LEU A 115 -9.10 -8.33 23.71
C LEU A 115 -9.17 -8.48 22.19
N LEU A 116 -9.58 -9.65 21.70
CA LEU A 116 -9.87 -9.94 20.31
C LEU A 116 -11.29 -10.50 20.20
N SER A 117 -12.02 -10.13 19.16
CA SER A 117 -13.32 -10.69 18.79
C SER A 117 -13.18 -11.75 17.69
N PRO A 118 -14.01 -12.81 17.67
CA PRO A 118 -14.05 -13.75 16.55
C PRO A 118 -14.25 -13.09 15.18
N TYR A 119 -14.96 -11.97 15.12
CA TYR A 119 -15.14 -11.21 13.87
C TYR A 119 -13.83 -10.60 13.38
N GLU A 120 -12.99 -10.10 14.29
CA GLU A 120 -11.70 -9.47 13.96
C GLU A 120 -10.67 -10.49 13.45
N MET A 121 -10.87 -11.79 13.70
CA MET A 121 -10.01 -12.84 13.14
C MET A 121 -10.12 -12.97 11.61
N THR A 122 -11.17 -12.40 11.01
CA THR A 122 -11.31 -12.33 9.55
C THR A 122 -10.40 -11.28 8.91
N ASP A 123 -9.87 -10.33 9.70
CA ASP A 123 -8.92 -9.33 9.23
C ASP A 123 -7.52 -9.95 9.13
N THR A 124 -7.09 -10.21 7.89
CA THR A 124 -5.79 -10.82 7.59
C THR A 124 -4.61 -9.95 8.01
N SER A 125 -4.73 -8.62 7.89
CA SER A 125 -3.68 -7.68 8.28
C SER A 125 -3.52 -7.66 9.79
N LEU A 126 -4.63 -7.72 10.52
CA LEU A 126 -4.61 -7.81 11.97
C LEU A 126 -3.93 -9.10 12.43
N MET A 127 -4.37 -10.26 11.92
CA MET A 127 -3.85 -11.56 12.34
C MET A 127 -2.37 -11.73 11.98
N ALA A 128 -1.96 -11.32 10.77
CA ALA A 128 -0.55 -11.30 10.38
C ALA A 128 0.27 -10.36 11.27
N GLY A 129 -0.27 -9.18 11.61
CA GLY A 129 0.39 -8.23 12.50
C GLY A 129 0.56 -8.74 13.94
N LEU A 130 -0.43 -9.47 14.46
CA LEU A 130 -0.35 -10.12 15.77
C LEU A 130 0.76 -11.18 15.77
N GLN A 131 0.79 -12.07 14.77
CA GLN A 131 1.82 -13.10 14.63
C GLN A 131 3.21 -12.51 14.46
N ALA A 132 3.36 -11.47 13.64
CA ALA A 132 4.68 -10.91 13.31
C ALA A 132 5.27 -10.02 14.42
N HIS A 133 4.43 -9.34 15.21
CA HIS A 133 4.90 -8.25 16.07
C HIS A 133 4.49 -8.35 17.54
N VAL A 134 3.49 -9.17 17.88
CA VAL A 134 3.01 -9.29 19.26
C VAL A 134 3.37 -10.64 19.85
N TYR A 135 3.14 -11.73 19.13
CA TYR A 135 3.35 -13.09 19.66
C TYR A 135 4.81 -13.42 19.99
N PRO A 136 5.83 -12.97 19.23
CA PRO A 136 7.22 -13.14 19.63
C PRO A 136 7.53 -12.49 20.98
N LEU A 137 6.90 -11.34 21.29
CA LEU A 137 7.07 -10.66 22.58
C LEU A 137 6.35 -11.39 23.71
N TYR A 138 5.24 -12.08 23.41
CA TYR A 138 4.62 -13.00 24.36
C TYR A 138 5.41 -14.29 24.55
N ASP A 139 6.12 -14.78 23.54
CA ASP A 139 7.09 -15.86 23.71
C ASP A 139 8.21 -15.46 24.67
N GLU A 140 8.74 -14.23 24.55
CA GLU A 140 9.70 -13.68 25.52
C GLU A 140 9.11 -13.62 26.93
N LEU A 141 7.91 -13.06 27.09
CA LEU A 141 7.28 -12.96 28.41
C LEU A 141 6.98 -14.33 29.00
N LYS A 142 6.54 -15.28 28.16
CA LYS A 142 6.30 -16.67 28.55
C LYS A 142 7.58 -17.34 29.02
N ALA A 143 8.72 -17.08 28.35
CA ALA A 143 10.01 -17.62 28.80
C ALA A 143 10.41 -17.09 30.19
N LEU A 144 10.07 -15.83 30.52
CA LEU A 144 10.42 -15.20 31.80
C LEU A 144 9.45 -15.53 32.95
N ARG A 145 8.15 -15.68 32.63
CA ARG A 145 7.07 -15.72 33.63
C ARG A 145 6.09 -16.88 33.46
N GLY A 146 6.32 -17.76 32.49
CA GLY A 146 5.39 -18.80 32.08
C GLY A 146 4.15 -18.23 31.39
N LEU A 147 3.24 -19.12 30.97
CA LEU A 147 2.01 -18.72 30.30
C LEU A 147 1.08 -17.90 31.22
N ASN A 148 1.12 -18.16 32.53
CA ASN A 148 0.38 -17.38 33.51
C ASN A 148 0.81 -15.91 33.54
N GLY A 149 2.10 -15.61 33.37
CA GLY A 149 2.57 -14.23 33.27
C GLY A 149 1.99 -13.48 32.07
N VAL A 150 1.83 -14.18 30.93
CA VAL A 150 1.17 -13.62 29.75
C VAL A 150 -0.31 -13.36 30.05
N LYS A 151 -1.00 -14.31 30.69
CA LYS A 151 -2.41 -14.16 31.07
C LYS A 151 -2.63 -12.97 32.01
N ASP A 152 -1.79 -12.83 33.04
CA ASP A 152 -1.85 -11.72 34.00
C ASP A 152 -1.66 -10.36 33.30
N HIS A 153 -0.68 -10.28 32.40
CA HIS A 153 -0.45 -9.08 31.59
C HIS A 153 -1.67 -8.75 30.72
N LEU A 154 -2.24 -9.73 30.01
CA LEU A 154 -3.42 -9.52 29.17
C LEU A 154 -4.63 -9.06 29.98
N SER A 155 -4.88 -9.64 31.15
CA SER A 155 -5.95 -9.21 32.04
C SER A 155 -5.75 -7.76 32.51
N TYR A 156 -4.51 -7.37 32.84
CA TYR A 156 -4.18 -5.98 33.17
C TYR A 156 -4.42 -5.03 31.99
N VAL A 157 -3.96 -5.40 30.80
CA VAL A 157 -4.14 -4.61 29.58
C VAL A 157 -5.62 -4.42 29.27
N ARG A 158 -6.44 -5.46 29.42
CA ARG A 158 -7.89 -5.37 29.27
C ARG A 158 -8.53 -4.39 30.26
N ALA A 159 -8.14 -4.46 31.53
CA ALA A 159 -8.65 -3.57 32.56
C ALA A 159 -8.26 -2.08 32.34
N LYS A 160 -7.14 -1.83 31.67
CA LYS A 160 -6.64 -0.48 31.34
C LYS A 160 -6.94 -0.05 29.91
N GLN A 161 -7.70 -0.84 29.16
CA GLN A 161 -7.99 -0.57 27.75
C GLN A 161 -8.95 0.61 27.59
N GLU A 162 -8.48 1.66 26.92
CA GLU A 162 -9.29 2.84 26.60
C GLU A 162 -10.07 2.67 25.28
N ALA A 163 -11.19 3.38 25.12
CA ALA A 163 -12.11 3.19 23.99
C ALA A 163 -11.46 3.38 22.61
N TYR A 164 -10.51 4.32 22.46
CA TYR A 164 -9.82 4.54 21.19
C TYR A 164 -8.83 3.41 20.83
N SER A 165 -8.34 2.68 21.84
CA SER A 165 -7.36 1.60 21.68
C SER A 165 -7.96 0.35 21.01
N LYS A 166 -9.29 0.28 20.93
CA LYS A 166 -10.02 -0.81 20.28
C LYS A 166 -9.90 -0.80 18.75
N ARG A 167 -9.56 0.35 18.14
CA ARG A 167 -9.47 0.48 16.67
C ARG A 167 -8.23 -0.17 16.05
N ASN A 168 -7.16 -0.35 16.83
CA ASN A 168 -5.92 -0.96 16.36
C ASN A 168 -5.30 -1.81 17.47
N ILE A 169 -5.91 -2.96 17.71
CA ILE A 169 -5.57 -3.83 18.83
C ILE A 169 -4.13 -4.37 18.73
N ALA A 170 -3.65 -4.77 17.56
CA ALA A 170 -2.28 -5.27 17.40
C ALA A 170 -1.24 -4.22 17.81
N LYS A 171 -1.39 -2.97 17.35
CA LYS A 171 -0.48 -1.88 17.73
C LYS A 171 -0.53 -1.59 19.23
N TYR A 172 -1.73 -1.62 19.81
CA TYR A 172 -1.91 -1.37 21.24
C TYR A 172 -1.26 -2.47 22.10
N LEU A 173 -1.53 -3.74 21.78
CA LEU A 173 -0.95 -4.90 22.49
C LEU A 173 0.57 -4.91 22.39
N LYS A 174 1.12 -4.63 21.20
CA LYS A 174 2.56 -4.48 20.98
C LYS A 174 3.16 -3.45 21.95
N LYS A 175 2.61 -2.24 21.97
CA LYS A 175 3.11 -1.17 22.83
C LYS A 175 3.02 -1.55 24.31
N ALA A 176 1.93 -2.20 24.72
CA ALA A 176 1.74 -2.63 26.10
C ALA A 176 2.80 -3.66 26.55
N ILE A 177 3.09 -4.66 25.71
CA ILE A 177 4.08 -5.69 26.05
C ILE A 177 5.52 -5.15 25.97
N GLU A 178 5.82 -4.27 25.01
CA GLU A 178 7.13 -3.61 24.91
C GLU A 178 7.46 -2.76 26.14
N GLN A 179 6.46 -2.11 26.74
CA GLN A 179 6.63 -1.35 27.98
C GLN A 179 6.74 -2.26 29.21
N TYR A 180 6.13 -3.43 29.18
CA TYR A 180 6.09 -4.35 30.30
C TYR A 180 7.33 -5.25 30.39
N LEU A 181 7.87 -5.74 29.26
CA LEU A 181 9.03 -6.63 29.25
C LEU A 181 10.26 -6.09 30.00
N PRO A 182 10.66 -4.81 29.88
CA PRO A 182 11.80 -4.27 30.63
C PRO A 182 11.58 -4.31 32.14
N THR A 183 10.37 -4.01 32.62
CA THR A 183 10.07 -4.00 34.06
C THR A 183 10.10 -5.41 34.64
N VAL A 184 9.62 -6.41 33.88
CA VAL A 184 9.71 -7.82 34.25
C VAL A 184 11.17 -8.28 34.35
N LYS A 185 11.99 -7.93 33.35
CA LYS A 185 13.43 -8.27 33.31
C LYS A 185 14.20 -7.65 34.48
N LEU A 186 13.90 -6.41 34.86
CA LEU A 186 14.49 -5.73 36.03
C LEU A 186 14.13 -6.41 37.35
N GLN A 187 12.87 -6.80 37.54
CA GLN A 187 12.42 -7.48 38.76
C GLN A 187 13.08 -8.84 38.97
N ASP A 188 13.42 -9.55 37.89
CA ASP A 188 14.16 -10.83 37.97
C ASP A 188 15.61 -10.67 38.40
N LEU A 189 16.23 -9.53 38.07
CA LEU A 189 17.59 -9.21 38.51
C LEU A 189 17.64 -8.84 40.00
N GLU A 190 16.57 -8.24 40.54
CA GLU A 190 16.49 -7.84 41.95
C GLU A 190 16.04 -8.96 42.90
N GLN A 191 15.35 -10.01 42.41
CA GLN A 191 14.80 -11.11 43.24
C GLN A 191 14.99 -12.50 42.59
N PRO A 192 16.23 -13.00 42.47
CA PRO A 192 16.56 -14.23 41.73
C PRO A 192 15.94 -15.51 42.31
N GLU A 193 15.65 -15.58 43.62
CA GLU A 193 15.07 -16.78 44.25
C GLU A 193 13.63 -17.08 43.80
N ARG A 194 12.86 -16.07 43.38
CA ARG A 194 11.46 -16.25 42.91
C ARG A 194 11.37 -16.84 41.49
N ALA A 195 12.40 -16.64 40.66
CA ALA A 195 12.46 -17.17 39.30
C ALA A 195 12.64 -18.70 39.30
N SER A 196 13.40 -19.25 40.27
CA SER A 196 13.68 -20.69 40.39
C SER A 196 12.46 -21.55 40.75
N VAL A 197 11.50 -20.99 41.51
CA VAL A 197 10.30 -21.73 41.98
C VAL A 197 9.24 -21.89 40.88
N ARG A 198 9.19 -20.98 39.90
CA ARG A 198 8.16 -20.98 38.83
C ARG A 198 8.39 -22.01 37.71
N GLY A 199 9.62 -22.50 37.54
CA GLY A 199 9.96 -23.50 36.51
C GLY A 199 9.52 -24.95 36.81
N LYS A 200 8.93 -25.22 37.98
CA LYS A 200 8.57 -26.58 38.43
C LYS A 200 7.08 -26.92 38.30
N GLY A 201 6.26 -26.06 37.68
CA GLY A 201 4.80 -26.18 37.65
C GLY A 201 4.17 -26.78 36.38
N GLU A 202 4.95 -27.19 35.37
CA GLU A 202 4.39 -27.85 34.18
C GLU A 202 4.44 -29.38 34.33
N ILE A 203 3.47 -29.94 35.04
CA ILE A 203 3.05 -31.34 34.88
C ILE A 203 1.52 -31.38 34.99
N HIS A 204 0.91 -32.03 33.99
CA HIS A 204 -0.50 -32.43 33.82
C HIS A 204 -1.41 -31.59 32.90
N GLU A 205 -1.71 -32.26 31.77
CA GLU A 205 -2.83 -32.20 30.80
C GLU A 205 -3.03 -30.96 29.89
#